data_AF-A0A4X1T5Z3-F1
#
_entry.id   AF-A0A4X1T5Z3-F1
#
_cell.length_a   1.000
_cell.length_b   1.000
_cell.length_c   1.000
_cell.angle_alpha   90.00
_cell.angle_beta   90.00
_cell.angle_gamma   90.00
#
_symmetry.space_group_name_H-M   'P 1'
#
loop_
_entity.id
_entity.type
_entity.pdbx_description
1 polymer ?
#
loop_
_entity_poly.entity_id
_entity_poly.type
_entity_poly.pdbx_seq_one_letter_code
_entity_poly.pdbx_strand_id
1 'polypeptide(L)'
;VAELQQLWVQEAVDATVKNLERENIWKMQGLMFRCRAGCCEDSQASMRQVYQCTERCHEPLAQAQALVTSELEKFQDRLLPLPGLWSSGV
;
A
#
# COMPACT_ATOMS: atom_id res chain seq x y z
N VAL A 1 -5.83 18.70 -27.80
CA VAL A 1 -6.99 17.82 -27.48
C VAL A 1 -6.52 16.50 -26.88
N ALA A 2 -5.66 15.73 -27.57
CA ALA A 2 -5.10 14.48 -27.04
C ALA A 2 -4.35 14.66 -25.69
N GLU A 3 -3.48 15.67 -25.57
CA GLU A 3 -2.75 15.94 -24.31
C GLU A 3 -3.68 16.29 -23.14
N LEU A 4 -4.76 17.02 -23.40
CA LEU A 4 -5.74 17.39 -22.37
C LEU A 4 -6.53 16.15 -21.90
N GLN A 5 -6.87 15.25 -22.82
CA GLN A 5 -7.51 13.97 -22.48
C GLN A 5 -6.56 13.08 -21.66
N GLN A 6 -5.28 13.10 -21.98
CA GLN A 6 -4.25 12.35 -21.27
C GLN A 6 -4.07 12.85 -19.82
N LEU A 7 -4.11 14.17 -19.63
CA LEU A 7 -4.07 14.80 -18.30
C LEU A 7 -5.26 14.38 -17.43
N TRP A 8 -6.47 14.38 -17.99
CA TRP A 8 -7.68 14.00 -17.23
C TRP A 8 -7.67 12.54 -16.80
N VAL A 9 -7.17 11.65 -17.66
CA VAL A 9 -6.99 10.24 -17.32
C VAL A 9 -6.00 10.11 -16.16
N GLN A 10 -4.87 10.82 -16.19
CA GLN A 10 -3.90 10.81 -15.09
C GLN A 10 -4.52 11.30 -13.77
N GLU A 11 -5.25 12.41 -13.79
CA GLU A 11 -5.89 12.96 -12.58
C GLU A 11 -6.93 11.99 -11.99
N ALA A 12 -7.72 11.33 -12.85
CA ALA A 12 -8.71 10.34 -12.42
C ALA A 12 -8.06 9.09 -11.83
N VAL A 13 -6.96 8.62 -12.43
CA VAL A 13 -6.14 7.52 -11.91
C VAL A 13 -5.58 7.90 -10.53
N ASP A 14 -4.93 9.05 -10.41
CA ASP A 14 -4.34 9.52 -9.15
C ASP A 14 -5.38 9.66 -8.03
N ALA A 15 -6.57 10.18 -8.35
CA ALA A 15 -7.67 10.28 -7.40
C ALA A 15 -8.13 8.89 -6.92
N THR A 16 -8.19 7.92 -7.83
CA THR A 16 -8.56 6.54 -7.51
C THR A 16 -7.53 5.87 -6.61
N VAL A 17 -6.24 6.06 -6.88
CA VAL A 17 -5.14 5.53 -6.04
C VAL A 17 -5.18 6.12 -4.65
N LYS A 18 -5.31 7.45 -4.54
CA LYS A 18 -5.42 8.14 -3.24
C LYS A 18 -6.62 7.66 -2.42
N ASN A 19 -7.74 7.35 -3.08
CA ASN A 19 -8.91 6.78 -2.41
C ASN A 19 -8.63 5.34 -1.95
N LEU A 20 -8.01 4.51 -2.79
CA LEU A 20 -7.63 3.14 -2.44
C LEU A 20 -6.71 3.10 -1.21
N GLU A 21 -5.69 3.95 -1.18
CA GLU A 21 -4.78 4.08 -0.04
C GLU A 21 -5.50 4.49 1.23
N ARG A 22 -6.28 5.58 1.16
CA ARG A 22 -7.02 6.13 2.30
C ARG A 22 -8.01 5.13 2.88
N GLU A 23 -8.77 4.46 2.03
CA GLU A 23 -9.87 3.62 2.46
C GLU A 23 -9.45 2.22 2.88
N ASN A 24 -8.30 1.74 2.37
CA ASN A 24 -7.88 0.35 2.57
C ASN A 24 -6.50 0.27 3.23
N ILE A 25 -5.46 0.82 2.59
CA ILE A 25 -4.07 0.68 3.06
C ILE A 25 -3.88 1.30 4.44
N TRP A 26 -4.41 2.50 4.70
CA TRP A 26 -4.30 3.13 6.03
C TRP A 26 -5.02 2.35 7.11
N LYS A 27 -6.17 1.73 6.81
CA LYS A 27 -6.87 0.86 7.77
C LYS A 27 -6.04 -0.38 8.09
N MET A 28 -5.42 -0.98 7.08
CA MET A 28 -4.52 -2.12 7.26
C MET A 28 -3.27 -1.74 8.05
N GLN A 29 -2.65 -0.59 7.77
CA GLN A 29 -1.55 -0.05 8.58
C GLN A 29 -1.98 0.14 10.04
N GLY A 30 -3.16 0.71 10.29
CA GLY A 30 -3.70 0.86 11.64
C GLY A 30 -3.94 -0.47 12.36
N LEU A 31 -4.33 -1.53 11.65
CA LEU A 31 -4.45 -2.89 12.21
C LEU A 31 -3.06 -3.49 12.49
N MET A 32 -2.11 -3.34 11.58
CA MET A 32 -0.74 -3.81 11.72
C MET A 32 -0.07 -3.18 12.95
N PHE A 33 -0.19 -1.86 13.14
CA PHE A 33 0.37 -1.18 14.30
C PHE A 33 -0.27 -1.64 15.61
N ARG A 34 -1.60 -1.82 15.64
CA ARG A 34 -2.29 -2.37 16.82
C ARG A 34 -1.87 -3.80 17.14
N CYS A 35 -1.69 -4.65 16.13
CA CYS A 35 -1.14 -5.99 16.27
C CYS A 35 0.25 -5.95 16.90
N ARG A 36 1.14 -5.08 16.39
CA ARG A 36 2.50 -4.91 16.93
C ARG A 36 2.49 -4.41 18.37
N ALA A 37 1.61 -3.46 18.71
CA ALA A 37 1.46 -3.01 20.08
C ALA A 37 1.06 -4.17 21.01
N GLY A 38 0.07 -4.98 20.62
CA GLY A 38 -0.33 -6.17 21.37
C GLY A 38 0.80 -7.19 21.54
N CYS A 39 1.67 -7.37 20.52
CA CYS A 39 2.86 -8.22 20.66
C CYS A 39 3.83 -7.71 21.74
N CYS A 40 3.95 -6.40 21.92
CA CYS A 40 4.86 -5.78 22.89
C CYS A 40 4.29 -5.73 24.31
N GLU A 41 2.97 -5.81 24.46
CA GLU A 41 2.28 -5.79 25.75
C GLU A 41 2.34 -7.16 26.48
N ASP A 42 2.70 -8.24 25.77
CA ASP A 42 2.86 -9.56 26.37
C ASP A 42 4.12 -9.65 27.25
N SER A 43 3.95 -9.35 28.54
CA SER A 43 5.01 -9.43 29.55
C SER A 43 5.59 -10.83 29.79
N GLN A 44 4.91 -11.89 29.32
CA GLN A 44 5.38 -13.27 29.46
C GLN A 44 6.19 -13.72 28.22
N ALA A 45 6.11 -12.99 27.11
CA ALA A 45 6.85 -13.31 25.90
C ALA A 45 8.33 -12.96 26.04
N SER A 46 9.20 -13.86 25.57
CA SER A 46 10.60 -13.55 25.35
C SER A 46 10.78 -12.54 24.22
N MET A 47 11.89 -11.82 24.21
CA MET A 47 12.23 -10.85 23.17
C MET A 47 12.16 -11.45 21.74
N ARG A 48 12.57 -12.72 21.58
CA ARG A 48 12.51 -13.44 20.30
C ARG A 48 11.07 -13.71 19.85
N GLN A 49 10.17 -14.02 20.78
CA GLN A 49 8.76 -14.24 20.49
C GLN A 49 8.08 -12.93 20.08
N VAL A 50 8.38 -11.83 20.78
CA VAL A 50 7.88 -10.50 20.41
C VAL A 50 8.33 -10.13 19.00
N TYR A 51 9.62 -10.30 18.68
CA TYR A 51 10.15 -10.01 17.34
C TYR A 51 9.45 -10.83 16.25
N GLN A 52 9.26 -12.14 16.46
CA GLN A 52 8.53 -12.99 15.50
C GLN A 52 7.05 -12.59 15.36
N CYS A 53 6.42 -12.15 16.44
CA CYS A 53 5.04 -11.65 16.43
C CYS A 53 4.94 -10.36 15.59
N THR A 54 5.84 -9.40 15.80
CA THR A 54 5.83 -8.12 15.08
C THR A 54 6.06 -8.26 13.58
N GLU A 55 6.88 -9.23 13.16
CA GLU A 55 7.09 -9.56 11.75
C GLU A 55 5.82 -10.14 11.11
N ARG A 56 5.14 -11.06 11.82
CA ARG A 56 3.86 -11.64 11.33
C ARG A 56 2.76 -10.59 11.16
N CYS A 57 2.74 -9.56 12.00
CA CYS A 57 1.77 -8.46 11.88
C CYS A 57 1.93 -7.66 10.57
N HIS A 58 3.12 -7.66 9.95
CA HIS A 58 3.40 -6.91 8.73
C HIS A 58 2.93 -7.64 7.46
N GLU A 59 2.98 -8.97 7.47
CA GLU A 59 2.73 -9.83 6.32
C GLU A 59 1.45 -9.49 5.53
N PRO A 60 0.27 -9.27 6.15
CA PRO A 60 -0.95 -9.00 5.39
C PRO A 60 -0.91 -7.64 4.67
N LEU A 61 -0.29 -6.63 5.29
CA LEU A 61 -0.14 -5.31 4.68
C LEU A 61 0.82 -5.37 3.48
N ALA A 62 1.94 -6.07 3.63
CA ALA A 62 2.92 -6.25 2.55
C ALA A 62 2.29 -6.92 1.32
N GLN A 63 1.50 -7.97 1.52
CA GLN A 63 0.79 -8.67 0.45
C GLN A 63 -0.22 -7.76 -0.27
N ALA A 64 -1.02 -7.01 0.49
CA ALA A 64 -1.97 -6.07 -0.10
C ALA A 64 -1.26 -4.96 -0.89
N GLN A 65 -0.16 -4.42 -0.34
CA GLN A 65 0.61 -3.37 -1.01
C GLN A 65 1.25 -3.88 -2.30
N ALA A 66 1.82 -5.09 -2.30
CA ALA A 66 2.38 -5.72 -3.50
C ALA A 66 1.31 -5.97 -4.58
N LEU A 67 0.12 -6.44 -4.19
CA LEU A 67 -1.00 -6.65 -5.11
C LEU A 67 -1.46 -5.33 -5.75
N VAL A 68 -1.67 -4.31 -4.91
CA VAL A 68 -2.12 -2.99 -5.36
C VAL A 68 -1.11 -2.37 -6.32
N THR A 69 0.17 -2.38 -5.99
CA THR A 69 1.23 -1.90 -6.88
C THR A 69 1.24 -2.64 -8.21
N SER A 70 1.21 -3.97 -8.20
CA SER A 70 1.24 -4.77 -9.43
C SER A 70 0.03 -4.52 -10.34
N GLU A 71 -1.18 -4.44 -9.77
CA GLU A 71 -2.39 -4.21 -10.57
C GLU A 71 -2.41 -2.81 -11.18
N LEU A 72 -1.91 -1.84 -10.45
CA LEU A 72 -1.90 -0.48 -10.91
C LEU A 72 -0.76 -0.18 -11.91
N GLU A 73 0.40 -0.82 -11.79
CA GLU A 73 1.43 -0.83 -12.84
C GLU A 73 0.84 -1.35 -14.16
N LYS A 74 0.13 -2.50 -14.12
CA LYS A 74 -0.58 -3.03 -15.30
C LYS A 74 -1.66 -2.08 -15.82
N PHE A 75 -2.31 -1.32 -14.94
CA PHE A 75 -3.32 -0.34 -15.34
C PHE A 75 -2.68 0.85 -16.06
N GLN A 76 -1.58 1.37 -15.54
CA GLN A 76 -0.80 2.44 -16.15
C GLN A 76 -0.21 2.03 -17.49
N ASP A 77 0.40 0.85 -17.62
CA ASP A 77 0.98 0.36 -18.88
C ASP A 77 -0.04 0.38 -20.04
N ARG A 78 -1.32 0.15 -19.72
CA ARG A 78 -2.42 0.15 -20.69
C ARG A 78 -2.96 1.54 -21.02
N LEU A 79 -2.92 2.48 -20.08
CA LEU A 79 -3.49 3.82 -20.25
C LEU A 79 -2.45 4.86 -20.68
N LEU A 80 -1.22 4.73 -20.21
CA LEU A 80 -0.12 5.67 -20.35
C LEU A 80 1.20 4.87 -20.40
N PRO A 81 1.62 4.36 -21.56
CA PRO A 81 2.87 3.59 -21.71
C PRO A 81 4.16 4.43 -21.50
N LEU A 82 4.07 5.58 -20.81
CA LEU A 82 5.22 6.39 -20.44
C LEU A 82 5.80 5.89 -19.10
N PRO A 83 7.12 5.68 -19.03
CA PRO A 83 7.74 5.11 -17.84
C PRO A 83 7.82 6.14 -16.71
N GLY A 84 7.29 5.81 -15.53
CA GLY A 84 7.84 6.32 -14.26
C GLY A 84 7.02 7.30 -13.45
N LEU A 85 5.71 7.49 -13.68
CA LEU A 85 4.91 8.42 -12.87
C LEU A 85 4.78 7.99 -11.40
N TRP A 86 5.01 6.72 -11.06
CA TRP A 86 4.82 6.18 -9.72
C TRP A 86 6.10 5.85 -8.96
N SER A 87 7.27 6.11 -9.55
CA SER A 87 8.56 5.85 -8.91
C SER A 87 8.94 6.90 -7.85
N SER A 88 8.11 7.91 -7.61
CA SER A 88 8.46 9.09 -6.79
C SER A 88 7.74 9.19 -5.44
N GLY A 89 7.19 8.10 -4.90
CA GLY A 89 6.86 8.03 -3.47
C GLY A 89 5.44 7.61 -3.13
N VAL A 90 5.16 6.33 -3.37
CA VAL A 90 4.43 5.50 -2.39
C VAL A 90 5.47 4.80 -1.53
#